data_AF-A0A7J4ZW15-F1
#
_entry.id   AF-A0A7J4ZW15-F1
#
_cell.length_a   1.000
_cell.length_b   1.000
_cell.length_c   1.000
_cell.angle_alpha   90.00
_cell.angle_beta   90.00
_cell.angle_gamma   90.00
#
_symmetry.space_group_name_H-M   'P 1'
#
loop_
_entity.id
_entity.type
_entity.pdbx_description
1 polymer ?
#
loop_
_entity_poly.entity_id
_entity_poly.type
_entity_poly.pdbx_seq_one_letter_code
_entity_poly.pdbx_strand_id
1 'polypeptide(L)'
;MKVSYNWLKEFVDLAASPDEVASRLALSGTNVASVEKGPHGAVIDAEITSNRPDCLSMLGIARELSAVYRLPLKLPVPKSAESPATKAGDAIAVQIESPELCGRYTARVIRGAKIQPSPKLLKDRLEAAGIASISN
;
A
#
# COMPACT_ATOMS: atom_id res chain seq x y z
N MET A 1 -10.12 5.76 4.99
CA MET A 1 -9.09 5.09 4.15
C MET A 1 -9.60 3.69 3.91
N LYS A 2 -9.78 3.30 2.65
CA LYS A 2 -10.29 1.97 2.30
C LYS A 2 -9.17 0.93 2.35
N VAL A 3 -9.31 -0.03 3.25
CA VAL A 3 -8.32 -1.08 3.50
C VAL A 3 -8.88 -2.43 3.03
N SER A 4 -8.28 -2.99 1.98
CA SER A 4 -8.68 -4.32 1.48
C SER A 4 -8.23 -5.42 2.42
N TYR A 5 -9.18 -6.15 3.02
CA TYR A 5 -8.88 -7.26 3.92
C TYR A 5 -8.10 -8.40 3.21
N ASN A 6 -8.43 -8.67 1.95
CA ASN A 6 -7.71 -9.68 1.17
C ASN A 6 -6.25 -9.32 0.94
N TRP A 7 -5.96 -8.04 0.68
CA TRP A 7 -4.60 -7.58 0.49
C TRP A 7 -3.81 -7.52 1.81
N LEU A 8 -4.46 -7.22 2.94
CA LEU A 8 -3.81 -7.28 4.26
C LEU A 8 -3.21 -8.65 4.58
N LYS A 9 -3.88 -9.73 4.15
CA LYS A 9 -3.43 -11.11 4.39
C LYS A 9 -2.08 -11.46 3.75
N GLU A 10 -1.61 -10.66 2.79
CA GLU A 10 -0.27 -10.85 2.21
C GLU A 10 0.84 -10.34 3.13
N PHE A 11 0.52 -9.42 4.03
CA PHE A 11 1.46 -8.85 4.98
C PHE A 11 1.41 -9.55 6.34
N VAL A 12 0.24 -10.05 6.76
CA VAL A 12 0.05 -10.71 8.06
C VAL A 12 -0.93 -11.88 7.89
N ASP A 13 -0.59 -13.05 8.43
CA ASP A 13 -1.41 -14.26 8.34
C ASP A 13 -2.61 -14.22 9.31
N LEU A 14 -3.62 -13.43 8.95
CA LEU A 14 -4.83 -13.24 9.75
C LEU A 14 -5.80 -14.40 9.59
N ALA A 15 -6.12 -15.08 10.71
CA ALA A 15 -7.20 -16.07 10.78
C ALA A 15 -8.57 -15.47 11.16
N ALA A 16 -8.56 -14.28 11.76
CA ALA A 16 -9.74 -13.55 12.23
C ALA A 16 -10.59 -13.02 11.06
N SER A 17 -11.91 -12.92 11.26
CA SER A 17 -12.84 -12.36 10.27
C SER A 17 -12.60 -10.86 10.02
N PRO A 18 -13.07 -10.29 8.89
CA PRO A 18 -12.96 -8.85 8.65
C PRO A 18 -13.55 -7.98 9.77
N ASP A 19 -14.70 -8.38 10.32
CA ASP A 19 -15.39 -7.68 11.41
C ASP A 19 -14.58 -7.74 12.73
N GLU A 20 -13.94 -8.87 13.02
CA GLU A 20 -13.05 -9.01 14.16
C GLU A 20 -11.78 -8.17 13.99
N VAL A 21 -11.19 -8.18 12.78
CA VAL A 21 -10.02 -7.34 12.47
C VAL A 21 -10.35 -5.86 12.62
N ALA A 22 -11.50 -5.41 12.13
CA ALA A 22 -11.99 -4.04 12.33
C ALA A 22 -12.17 -3.70 13.81
N SER A 23 -12.78 -4.60 14.58
CA SER A 23 -12.97 -4.42 16.02
C SER A 23 -11.63 -4.30 16.76
N ARG A 24 -10.64 -5.11 16.39
CA ARG A 24 -9.29 -5.06 16.99
C ARG A 24 -8.52 -3.79 16.63
N LEU A 25 -8.67 -3.29 15.41
CA LEU A 25 -8.12 -1.98 15.00
C LEU A 25 -8.76 -0.83 15.79
N ALA A 26 -10.09 -0.88 15.98
CA ALA A 26 -10.79 0.09 16.81
C ALA A 26 -10.26 0.11 18.25
N LEU A 27 -10.06 -1.07 18.85
CA LEU A 27 -9.50 -1.20 20.19
C LEU A 27 -8.03 -0.77 20.30
N SER A 28 -7.27 -0.76 19.18
CA SER A 28 -5.88 -0.27 19.13
C SER A 28 -5.78 1.23 18.81
N GLY A 29 -6.92 1.92 18.71
CA GLY A 29 -7.00 3.37 18.52
C GLY A 29 -7.14 3.82 17.07
N THR A 30 -7.44 2.91 16.14
CA THR A 30 -7.80 3.26 14.75
C THR A 30 -9.31 3.37 14.62
N ASN A 31 -9.85 4.55 14.31
CA ASN A 31 -11.29 4.68 14.07
C ASN A 31 -11.69 3.88 12.83
N VAL A 32 -12.71 3.02 12.96
CA VAL A 32 -13.27 2.27 11.84
C VAL A 32 -14.70 2.73 11.62
N ALA A 33 -14.97 3.31 10.45
CA ALA A 33 -16.28 3.82 10.08
C ALA A 33 -17.22 2.67 9.65
N SER A 34 -16.71 1.73 8.85
CA SER A 34 -17.51 0.62 8.32
C SER A 34 -16.68 -0.58 7.91
N VAL A 35 -17.36 -1.72 7.75
CA VAL A 35 -16.85 -2.90 7.06
C VAL A 35 -17.82 -3.24 5.93
N GLU A 36 -17.38 -3.07 4.69
CA GLU A 36 -18.19 -3.28 3.49
C GLU A 36 -17.81 -4.60 2.81
N LYS A 37 -18.81 -5.35 2.35
CA LYS A 37 -18.60 -6.55 1.52
C LYS A 37 -18.82 -6.17 0.06
N GLY A 38 -17.73 -6.02 -0.68
CA GLY A 38 -17.74 -5.63 -2.08
C GLY A 38 -17.37 -6.76 -3.04
N PRO A 39 -17.44 -6.49 -4.37
CA PRO A 39 -17.09 -7.47 -5.41
C PRO A 39 -15.62 -7.94 -5.36
N HIS A 40 -14.74 -7.18 -4.72
CA HIS A 40 -13.31 -7.51 -4.55
C HIS A 40 -12.97 -8.04 -3.14
N GLY A 41 -13.99 -8.38 -2.35
CA GLY A 41 -13.85 -8.84 -0.97
C GLY A 41 -14.21 -7.75 0.05
N ALA A 42 -13.92 -8.05 1.33
CA ALA A 42 -14.21 -7.12 2.41
C ALA A 42 -13.24 -5.93 2.42
N VAL A 43 -13.81 -4.74 2.64
CA VAL A 43 -13.08 -3.47 2.76
C VAL A 43 -13.42 -2.86 4.11
N ILE A 44 -12.38 -2.52 4.88
CA ILE A 44 -12.51 -1.82 6.15
C ILE A 44 -12.27 -0.34 5.85
N ASP A 45 -13.23 0.54 6.15
CA ASP A 45 -13.02 1.98 6.04
C ASP A 45 -12.50 2.53 7.37
N ALA A 46 -11.20 2.85 7.39
CA ALA A 46 -10.51 3.35 8.57
C ALA A 46 -10.31 4.87 8.50
N GLU A 47 -10.81 5.60 9.48
CA GLU A 47 -10.61 7.04 9.62
C GLU A 47 -9.29 7.31 10.34
N ILE A 48 -8.22 7.48 9.56
CA ILE A 48 -6.88 7.71 10.10
C ILE A 48 -6.74 9.17 10.53
N THR A 49 -6.48 9.37 11.82
CA THR A 49 -6.24 10.68 12.42
C THR A 49 -4.85 11.22 12.11
N SER A 50 -4.66 12.54 12.25
CA SER A 50 -3.40 13.23 11.89
C SER A 50 -2.17 12.78 12.68
N ASN A 51 -2.37 12.20 13.88
CA ASN A 51 -1.30 11.66 14.72
C ASN A 51 -0.88 10.22 14.34
N ARG A 52 -1.56 9.57 13.38
CA ARG A 52 -1.25 8.20 12.92
C ARG A 52 -0.92 8.13 11.41
N PRO A 53 -0.03 8.99 10.87
CA PRO A 53 0.31 8.96 9.45
C PRO A 53 0.97 7.64 9.02
N ASP A 54 1.54 6.88 9.97
CA ASP A 54 2.06 5.53 9.75
C ASP A 54 0.98 4.58 9.21
N CYS A 55 -0.29 4.79 9.56
CA CYS A 55 -1.43 3.98 9.14
C CYS A 55 -2.09 4.43 7.82
N LEU A 56 -1.57 5.45 7.14
CA LEU A 56 -2.06 5.89 5.81
C LEU A 56 -1.62 4.97 4.65
N SER A 57 -1.26 3.73 4.95
CA SER A 57 -0.86 2.74 3.95
C SER A 57 -1.26 1.34 4.37
N MET A 58 -1.44 0.44 3.40
CA MET A 58 -1.73 -0.98 3.66
C MET A 58 -0.67 -1.61 4.57
N LEU A 59 0.60 -1.27 4.36
CA LEU A 59 1.71 -1.76 5.18
C LEU A 59 1.68 -1.20 6.60
N GLY A 60 1.22 0.04 6.77
CA GLY A 60 0.97 0.68 8.06
C GLY A 60 -0.06 -0.07 8.90
N ILE A 61 -1.24 -0.29 8.31
CA ILE A 61 -2.30 -1.07 8.96
C ILE A 61 -1.84 -2.51 9.22
N ALA A 62 -1.11 -3.12 8.29
CA ALA A 62 -0.52 -4.44 8.51
C ALA A 62 0.46 -4.48 9.69
N ARG A 63 1.29 -3.43 9.88
CA ARG A 63 2.17 -3.30 11.05
C ARG A 63 1.39 -3.21 12.35
N GLU A 64 0.33 -2.42 12.38
CA GLU A 64 -0.58 -2.31 13.53
C GLU A 64 -1.16 -3.68 13.88
N LEU A 65 -1.71 -4.38 12.88
CA LEU A 65 -2.29 -5.71 13.07
C LEU A 65 -1.26 -6.75 13.49
N SER A 66 -0.05 -6.70 12.94
CA SER A 66 1.06 -7.55 13.36
C SER A 66 1.36 -7.37 14.85
N ALA A 67 1.35 -6.14 15.36
CA ALA A 67 1.53 -5.87 16.78
C ALA A 67 0.35 -6.35 17.63
N VAL A 68 -0.89 -6.04 17.22
CA VAL A 68 -2.13 -6.41 17.95
C VAL A 68 -2.29 -7.93 18.07
N TYR A 69 -2.05 -8.67 16.98
CA TYR A 69 -2.19 -10.12 16.95
C TYR A 69 -0.89 -10.86 17.32
N ARG A 70 0.22 -10.15 17.53
CA ARG A 70 1.57 -10.72 17.77
C ARG A 70 1.98 -11.71 16.68
N LEU A 71 1.69 -11.37 15.43
CA LEU A 71 2.00 -12.17 14.26
C LEU A 71 3.19 -11.60 13.49
N PRO A 72 4.03 -12.43 12.85
CA PRO A 72 5.10 -11.92 12.01
C PRO A 72 4.59 -11.04 10.87
N LEU A 73 5.27 -9.93 10.62
CA LEU A 73 5.02 -9.06 9.47
C LEU A 73 5.85 -9.50 8.26
N LYS A 74 5.19 -9.73 7.13
CA LYS A 74 5.81 -10.00 5.84
C LYS A 74 6.03 -8.67 5.11
N LEU A 75 7.28 -8.21 5.08
CA LEU A 75 7.64 -7.00 4.34
C LEU A 75 7.74 -7.31 2.83
N PRO A 76 7.12 -6.51 1.95
CA PRO A 76 7.34 -6.65 0.52
C PRO A 76 8.79 -6.25 0.22
N VAL A 77 9.55 -7.15 -0.39
CA VAL A 77 10.91 -6.85 -0.87
C VAL A 77 10.83 -6.63 -2.37
N PRO A 78 11.03 -5.39 -2.87
CA PRO A 78 11.04 -5.13 -4.29
C PRO A 78 12.17 -5.92 -4.97
N LYS A 79 11.82 -6.91 -5.78
CA LYS A 79 12.79 -7.65 -6.60
C LYS A 79 12.93 -6.94 -7.94
N SER A 80 13.78 -5.92 -7.98
CA SER A 80 14.05 -5.19 -9.23
C SER A 80 15.44 -5.56 -9.73
N ALA A 81 15.53 -6.08 -10.96
CA ALA A 81 16.81 -6.25 -11.61
C ALA A 81 17.38 -4.88 -11.98
N GLU A 82 18.65 -4.65 -11.65
CA GLU A 82 19.39 -3.47 -12.10
C GLU A 82 20.19 -3.83 -13.34
N SER A 83 20.23 -2.91 -14.31
CA SER A 83 21.09 -3.06 -15.48
C SER A 83 22.53 -2.78 -15.06
N PRO A 84 23.46 -3.74 -15.19
CA PRO A 84 24.87 -3.48 -14.92
C PRO A 84 25.51 -2.55 -15.96
N ALA A 85 24.87 -2.41 -17.14
CA ALA A 85 25.45 -1.73 -18.30
C ALA A 85 25.04 -0.25 -18.42
N THR A 86 23.96 0.17 -17.76
CA THR A 86 23.39 1.52 -17.96
C THR A 86 23.00 2.15 -16.64
N LYS A 87 23.41 3.39 -16.38
CA LYS A 87 22.99 4.14 -15.20
C LYS A 87 21.74 4.95 -15.52
N ALA A 88 20.94 5.24 -14.49
CA ALA A 88 19.78 6.12 -14.65
C ALA A 88 20.22 7.55 -15.06
N GLY A 89 21.35 8.02 -14.52
CA GLY A 89 21.93 9.33 -14.81
C GLY A 89 22.30 9.55 -16.29
N ASP A 90 22.51 8.47 -17.05
CA ASP A 90 22.81 8.56 -18.48
C ASP A 90 21.56 8.91 -19.31
N ALA A 91 20.36 8.78 -18.73
CA ALA A 91 19.08 9.02 -19.40
C ALA A 91 18.30 10.21 -18.81
N ILE A 92 18.49 10.52 -17.53
CA ILE A 92 17.81 11.64 -16.88
C ILE A 92 18.71 12.28 -15.81
N ALA A 93 18.74 13.61 -15.78
CA ALA A 93 19.32 14.40 -14.72
C ALA A 93 18.21 14.98 -13.83
N VAL A 94 18.43 14.98 -12.52
CA VAL A 94 17.51 15.59 -11.54
C VAL A 94 18.25 16.73 -10.87
N GLN A 95 17.63 17.92 -10.86
CA GLN A 95 18.11 19.09 -10.15
C GLN A 95 17.01 19.57 -9.20
N ILE A 96 17.40 19.92 -7.98
CA ILE A 96 16.51 20.56 -7.00
C ILE A 96 16.78 22.06 -7.06
N GLU A 97 15.85 22.81 -7.65
CA GLU A 97 15.99 24.26 -7.84
C GLU A 97 15.72 25.07 -6.55
N SER A 98 14.92 24.51 -5.63
CA SER A 98 14.56 25.11 -4.33
C SER A 98 14.86 24.15 -3.17
N PRO A 99 16.13 23.98 -2.76
CA PRO A 99 16.53 23.03 -1.71
C PRO A 99 15.85 23.28 -0.35
N GLU A 100 15.42 24.51 -0.09
CA GLU A 100 14.71 24.92 1.12
C GLU A 100 13.26 24.42 1.18
N LEU A 101 12.63 24.17 0.02
CA LEU A 101 11.26 23.64 -0.07
C LEU A 101 11.22 22.15 -0.41
N CYS A 102 12.27 21.61 -1.03
CA CYS A 102 12.35 20.22 -1.43
C CYS A 102 13.64 19.56 -0.90
N GLY A 103 13.55 18.89 0.24
CA GLY A 103 14.71 18.23 0.84
C GLY A 103 15.22 17.00 0.08
N ARG A 104 14.41 16.38 -0.79
CA ARG A 104 14.81 15.20 -1.58
C ARG A 104 13.90 14.96 -2.79
N TYR A 105 14.52 14.75 -3.95
CA TYR A 105 13.87 14.22 -5.15
C TYR A 105 14.75 13.11 -5.76
N THR A 106 14.16 11.98 -6.10
CA THR A 106 14.88 10.83 -6.69
C THR A 106 14.12 10.28 -7.88
N ALA A 107 14.82 9.85 -8.92
CA ALA A 107 14.22 9.23 -10.11
C ALA A 107 14.84 7.86 -10.38
N ARG A 108 14.08 6.98 -11.04
CA ARG A 108 14.54 5.67 -11.51
C ARG A 108 14.05 5.47 -12.94
N VAL A 109 14.89 4.92 -13.80
CA VAL A 109 14.55 4.65 -15.22
C VAL A 109 14.23 3.18 -15.38
N ILE A 110 13.03 2.88 -15.87
CA ILE A 110 12.57 1.53 -16.22
C ILE A 110 12.38 1.50 -17.74
N ARG A 111 13.01 0.54 -18.42
CA ARG A 111 12.93 0.37 -19.88
C ARG A 111 12.16 -0.89 -20.24
N GLY A 112 11.52 -0.87 -21.41
CA GLY A 112 10.78 -2.02 -21.93
C GLY A 112 9.39 -2.22 -21.34
N ALA A 113 8.84 -1.22 -20.64
CA ALA A 113 7.44 -1.24 -20.23
C ALA A 113 6.55 -1.19 -21.48
N LYS A 114 5.61 -2.13 -21.57
CA LYS A 114 4.57 -2.16 -22.61
C LYS A 114 3.25 -1.75 -21.98
N ILE A 115 2.55 -0.81 -22.59
CA ILE A 115 1.23 -0.36 -22.11
C ILE A 115 0.22 -1.46 -22.39
N GLN A 116 -0.48 -1.90 -21.34
CA GLN A 116 -1.52 -2.91 -21.39
C GLN A 116 -2.44 -2.77 -20.17
N PRO A 117 -3.60 -3.45 -20.13
CA PRO A 117 -4.42 -3.48 -18.92
C PRO A 117 -3.64 -4.04 -17.72
N SER A 118 -3.87 -3.47 -16.52
CA SER A 118 -3.28 -4.00 -15.29
C SER A 118 -3.75 -5.45 -15.05
N PRO A 119 -2.91 -6.31 -14.46
CA PRO A 119 -3.35 -7.62 -14.02
C PRO A 119 -4.56 -7.51 -13.08
N LYS A 120 -5.49 -8.48 -13.17
CA LYS A 120 -6.76 -8.47 -12.41
C LYS A 120 -6.55 -8.19 -10.93
N LEU A 121 -5.56 -8.83 -10.30
CA LEU A 121 -5.24 -8.64 -8.88
C LEU A 121 -4.94 -7.17 -8.52
N LEU A 122 -4.18 -6.46 -9.36
CA LEU A 122 -3.84 -5.05 -9.12
C LEU A 122 -5.08 -4.16 -9.32
N LYS A 123 -5.85 -4.44 -10.37
CA LYS A 123 -7.11 -3.76 -10.65
C LYS A 123 -8.09 -3.90 -9.48
N ASP A 124 -8.33 -5.12 -9.01
CA ASP A 124 -9.20 -5.42 -7.87
C ASP A 124 -8.78 -4.66 -6.60
N ARG A 125 -7.47 -4.53 -6.34
CA ARG A 125 -6.93 -3.79 -5.19
C ARG A 125 -7.19 -2.28 -5.29
N LEU A 126 -6.95 -1.71 -6.47
CA LEU A 126 -7.21 -0.29 -6.71
C LEU A 126 -8.70 0.01 -6.58
N GLU A 127 -9.55 -0.80 -7.19
CA GLU A 127 -11.01 -0.62 -7.13
C GLU A 127 -11.56 -0.82 -5.71
N ALA A 128 -11.04 -1.79 -4.95
CA ALA A 128 -11.35 -1.95 -3.52
C ALA A 128 -10.93 -0.74 -2.68
N ALA A 129 -9.84 -0.05 -3.07
CA ALA A 129 -9.40 1.19 -2.45
C ALA A 129 -10.14 2.45 -2.96
N GLY A 130 -11.10 2.29 -3.88
CA GLY A 130 -11.85 3.40 -4.49
C GLY A 130 -11.09 4.14 -5.59
N ILE A 131 -10.07 3.51 -6.19
CA ILE A 131 -9.22 4.08 -7.23
C ILE A 131 -9.52 3.39 -8.57
N ALA A 132 -9.80 4.17 -9.61
CA ALA A 132 -9.99 3.64 -10.95
C ALA A 132 -8.67 3.11 -11.54
N SER A 133 -8.67 1.88 -12.04
CA SER A 133 -7.56 1.33 -12.81
C SER A 133 -7.54 1.92 -14.22
N ILE A 134 -6.38 2.44 -14.64
CA ILE A 134 -6.20 3.07 -15.95
C ILE A 134 -5.40 2.15 -16.87
N SER A 135 -4.17 1.82 -16.47
CA SER A 135 -3.23 0.96 -17.19
C SER A 135 -2.27 0.27 -16.22
N ASN A 136 -1.42 -0.62 -16.72
CA ASN A 136 -0.37 -1.31 -15.97
C ASN A 136 0.73 -0.39 -15.44
#